data_AF-A0A1Y3N5L7-F1
#
_entry.id   AF-A0A1Y3N5L7-F1
#
_cell.length_a   1.000
_cell.length_b   1.000
_cell.length_c   1.000
_cell.angle_alpha   90.00
_cell.angle_beta   90.00
_cell.angle_gamma   90.00
#
_symmetry.space_group_name_H-M   'P 1'
#
loop_
_entity.id
_entity.type
_entity.pdbx_description
1 polymer ?
#
loop_
_entity_poly.entity_id
_entity_poly.type
_entity_poly.pdbx_seq_one_letter_code
_entity_poly.pdbx_strand_id
1 'polypeptide(L)'
;MAVSDEEWRNKEVKNDFELKTPDVVDPIEKPTVKIPKIKIYTDLISISSYLKCDNIEFVNDINEAEVIWIFGEVEQFKNNQKLSRFPNQLCVTNPLYLKLMLSKVYGNNNDILCESYDMTTEMTEFVGSYLANAKKIEEEKKNQKEKSKVKTIETNNFWILKPIFGNNGSSRPSQWIITDSLQKIIRQHDTKLNMIIERFNNGKKPLLYNNNVKFQLRFYALLNSTMDGLSLYMYDQNYIVYLAKEFWSDKLSSVYNKEIHFVKYKKLRETTKADEANKNINHVPYIHHTKLEKYIEQQYHCKWSDIKDKIYKNIKGIYSIK
;
A
#
# COMPACT_ATOMS: atom_id res chain seq x y z
N MET A 1 -15.67 -23.35 16.27
CA MET A 1 -16.42 -22.57 17.27
C MET A 1 -16.24 -21.10 16.93
N ALA A 2 -17.33 -20.42 16.59
CA ALA A 2 -17.29 -19.00 16.22
C ALA A 2 -17.12 -18.15 17.49
N VAL A 3 -16.05 -17.37 17.55
CA VAL A 3 -15.85 -16.33 18.58
C VAL A 3 -16.88 -15.23 18.31
N SER A 4 -17.58 -14.76 19.33
CA SER A 4 -18.62 -13.74 19.16
C SER A 4 -18.00 -12.39 18.76
N ASP A 5 -18.74 -11.58 18.00
CA ASP A 5 -18.30 -10.24 17.54
C ASP A 5 -17.88 -9.32 18.70
N GLU A 6 -18.40 -9.56 19.90
CA GLU A 6 -18.12 -8.80 21.12
C GLU A 6 -16.78 -9.20 21.76
N GLU A 7 -16.44 -10.50 21.74
CA GLU A 7 -15.14 -11.00 22.22
C GLU A 7 -13.97 -10.55 21.35
N TRP A 8 -14.17 -10.37 20.04
CA TRP A 8 -13.10 -9.95 19.13
C TRP A 8 -12.75 -8.46 19.26
N ARG A 9 -13.76 -7.62 19.54
CA ARG A 9 -13.59 -6.16 19.72
C ARG A 9 -12.92 -5.78 21.03
N ASN A 10 -13.15 -6.57 22.08
CA ASN A 10 -12.66 -6.31 23.43
C ASN A 10 -11.40 -7.11 23.80
N LYS A 11 -10.93 -7.99 22.92
CA LYS A 11 -9.63 -8.64 23.12
C LYS A 11 -8.53 -7.60 22.95
N GLU A 12 -7.79 -7.32 24.02
CA GLU A 12 -6.47 -6.73 23.88
C GLU A 12 -5.71 -7.55 22.84
N VAL A 13 -5.44 -6.95 21.68
CA VAL A 13 -4.54 -7.53 20.70
C VAL A 13 -3.17 -7.48 21.36
N LYS A 14 -2.81 -8.56 22.07
CA LYS A 14 -1.41 -8.83 22.39
C LYS A 14 -0.69 -8.81 21.05
N ASN A 15 0.13 -7.79 20.86
CA ASN A 15 1.01 -7.71 19.70
C ASN A 15 1.89 -8.97 19.77
N ASP A 16 1.59 -9.97 18.93
CA ASP A 16 2.24 -11.29 18.89
C ASP A 16 3.70 -11.21 18.39
N PHE A 17 4.38 -10.05 18.51
CA PHE A 17 5.70 -9.83 17.93
C PHE A 17 6.67 -9.20 18.93
N GLU A 18 7.70 -9.97 19.30
CA GLU A 18 9.07 -9.48 19.33
C GLU A 18 9.55 -9.39 17.88
N LEU A 19 10.04 -8.23 17.43
CA LEU A 19 10.82 -8.12 16.21
C LEU A 19 12.05 -9.02 16.37
N LYS A 20 11.97 -10.28 15.96
CA LYS A 20 13.16 -11.06 15.67
C LYS A 20 13.78 -10.39 14.44
N THR A 21 14.78 -9.56 14.69
CA THR A 21 15.76 -9.21 13.67
C THR A 21 16.18 -10.53 13.02
N PRO A 22 16.25 -10.61 11.67
CA PRO A 22 16.84 -11.79 11.04
C PRO A 22 18.17 -12.08 11.73
N ASP A 23 18.51 -13.35 11.91
CA ASP A 23 19.82 -13.74 12.41
C ASP A 23 20.84 -13.03 11.53
N VAL A 24 21.42 -11.95 12.06
CA VAL A 24 22.54 -11.28 11.43
C VAL A 24 23.59 -12.37 11.46
N VAL A 25 23.88 -12.95 10.30
CA VAL A 25 25.01 -13.87 10.18
C VAL A 25 26.20 -13.06 10.65
N ASP A 26 26.67 -13.37 11.86
CA ASP A 26 27.85 -12.72 12.42
C ASP A 26 28.95 -12.85 11.36
N PRO A 27 29.62 -11.75 10.99
CA PRO A 27 30.69 -11.83 10.02
C PRO A 27 31.69 -12.88 10.48
N ILE A 28 31.97 -13.82 9.58
CA ILE A 28 32.98 -14.85 9.73
C ILE A 28 34.30 -14.10 9.94
N GLU A 29 34.76 -14.07 11.19
CA GLU A 29 35.91 -13.34 11.73
C GLU A 29 35.71 -11.82 11.92
N LYS A 30 35.92 -11.36 13.17
CA LYS A 30 36.04 -9.93 13.49
C LYS A 30 37.27 -9.38 12.77
N PRO A 31 37.13 -8.42 11.83
CA PRO A 31 38.29 -7.80 11.23
C PRO A 31 39.13 -7.12 12.32
N THR A 32 40.42 -7.46 12.37
CA THR A 32 41.42 -6.89 13.29
C THR A 32 41.69 -5.40 13.04
N VAL A 33 41.15 -4.85 11.96
CA VAL A 33 41.21 -3.43 11.60
C VAL A 33 39.94 -2.73 12.09
N LYS A 34 40.10 -1.66 12.89
CA LYS A 34 38.98 -0.77 13.25
C LYS A 34 38.36 -0.21 11.96
N ILE A 35 37.22 -0.75 11.56
CA ILE A 35 36.44 -0.21 10.46
C ILE A 35 35.93 1.17 10.88
N PRO A 36 36.16 2.24 10.08
CA PRO A 36 35.58 3.55 10.35
C PRO A 36 34.07 3.45 10.47
N LYS A 37 33.50 4.16 11.45
CA LYS A 37 32.04 4.19 11.61
C LYS A 37 31.41 4.94 10.43
N ILE A 38 30.31 4.40 9.93
CA ILE A 38 29.50 5.05 8.90
C ILE A 38 28.62 6.10 9.58
N LYS A 39 28.76 7.35 9.17
CA LYS A 39 27.97 8.47 9.69
C LYS A 39 26.60 8.56 9.01
N ILE A 40 25.52 8.47 9.79
CA ILE A 40 24.15 8.50 9.30
C ILE A 40 23.39 9.69 9.89
N TYR A 41 22.78 10.49 9.02
CA TYR A 41 21.76 11.45 9.41
C TYR A 41 20.37 10.89 9.12
N THR A 42 19.46 10.97 10.09
CA THR A 42 18.06 10.55 9.91
C THR A 42 17.09 11.38 10.74
N ASP A 43 15.94 11.72 10.14
CA ASP A 43 14.78 12.31 10.82
C ASP A 43 13.77 11.24 11.28
N LEU A 44 14.03 9.96 10.95
CA LEU A 44 13.16 8.83 11.20
C LEU A 44 13.44 8.21 12.58
N ILE A 45 12.41 8.16 13.43
CA ILE A 45 12.52 7.54 14.74
C ILE A 45 12.75 6.03 14.63
N SER A 46 12.12 5.36 13.65
CA SER A 46 12.31 3.92 13.43
C SER A 46 13.77 3.58 13.13
N ILE A 47 14.43 4.34 12.27
CA ILE A 47 15.83 4.08 11.91
C ILE A 47 16.74 4.29 13.12
N SER A 48 16.64 5.43 13.80
CA SER A 48 17.44 5.71 14.99
C SER A 48 17.17 4.74 16.16
N SER A 49 15.95 4.22 16.27
CA SER A 49 15.54 3.29 17.34
C SER A 49 15.96 1.84 17.07
N TYR A 50 15.98 1.39 15.82
CA TYR A 50 16.18 -0.04 15.49
C TYR A 50 17.51 -0.36 14.81
N LEU A 51 18.19 0.61 14.20
CA LEU A 51 19.50 0.40 13.59
C LEU A 51 20.60 0.50 14.66
N LYS A 52 21.01 -0.66 15.20
CA LYS A 52 21.94 -0.77 16.36
C LYS A 52 23.30 -1.39 16.02
N CYS A 53 23.76 -1.28 14.79
CA CYS A 53 25.05 -1.85 14.39
C CYS A 53 26.23 -1.05 14.98
N ASP A 54 27.26 -1.74 15.48
CA ASP A 54 28.43 -1.12 16.13
C ASP A 54 29.25 -0.20 15.21
N ASN A 55 29.16 -0.43 13.90
CA ASN A 55 29.83 0.34 12.86
C ASN A 55 29.05 1.58 12.40
N ILE A 56 27.99 1.97 13.11
CA ILE A 56 27.13 3.11 12.76
C ILE A 56 27.26 4.21 13.81
N GLU A 57 27.33 5.44 13.34
CA GLU A 57 27.32 6.65 14.15
C GLU A 57 26.21 7.59 13.64
N PHE A 58 25.27 7.95 14.51
CA PHE A 58 24.26 8.94 14.15
C PHE A 58 24.81 10.35 14.36
N VAL A 59 24.71 11.18 13.33
CA VAL A 59 25.11 12.59 13.36
C VAL A 59 23.90 13.51 13.34
N ASN A 60 24.05 14.70 13.92
CA ASN A 60 22.98 15.71 13.98
C ASN A 60 23.03 16.71 12.81
N ASP A 61 24.18 16.86 12.16
CA ASP A 61 24.31 17.69 10.96
C ASP A 61 24.31 16.81 9.70
N ILE A 62 23.39 17.11 8.78
CA ILE A 62 23.27 16.43 7.49
C ILE A 62 24.55 16.56 6.65
N ASN A 63 25.33 17.61 6.87
CA ASN A 63 26.59 17.90 6.16
C ASN A 63 27.77 17.02 6.61
N GLU A 64 27.65 16.38 7.77
CA GLU A 64 28.65 15.45 8.31
C GLU A 64 28.34 13.99 7.96
N ALA A 65 27.15 13.72 7.45
CA ALA A 65 26.67 12.39 7.16
C ALA A 65 27.27 11.84 5.85
N GLU A 66 27.61 10.55 5.87
CA GLU A 66 27.91 9.78 4.67
C GLU A 66 26.63 9.19 4.06
N VAL A 67 25.66 8.85 4.91
CA VAL A 67 24.34 8.36 4.50
C VAL A 67 23.25 9.27 5.06
N ILE A 68 22.37 9.75 4.18
CA ILE A 68 21.19 10.54 4.54
C ILE A 68 19.95 9.67 4.37
N TRP A 69 19.29 9.39 5.49
CA TRP A 69 18.09 8.55 5.55
C TRP A 69 16.92 9.34 6.10
N ILE A 70 16.11 9.97 5.24
CA ILE A 70 15.05 10.87 5.67
C ILE A 70 13.70 10.62 4.99
N PHE A 71 12.62 11.10 5.62
CA PHE A 71 11.28 11.09 5.03
C PHE A 71 11.08 12.16 3.95
N GLY A 72 11.74 13.31 4.10
CA GLY A 72 11.58 14.51 3.26
C GLY A 72 12.31 14.46 1.91
N GLU A 73 12.27 15.59 1.21
CA GLU A 73 13.14 15.85 0.06
C GLU A 73 14.46 16.48 0.54
N VAL A 74 15.55 16.21 -0.18
CA VAL A 74 16.84 16.88 0.04
C VAL A 74 17.15 17.67 -1.22
N GLU A 75 17.28 18.99 -1.11
CA GLU A 75 17.50 19.87 -2.25
C GLU A 75 18.95 19.85 -2.74
N GLN A 76 19.92 19.64 -1.84
CA GLN A 76 21.35 19.67 -2.15
C GLN A 76 22.12 18.66 -1.30
N PHE A 77 23.08 17.98 -1.92
CA PHE A 77 23.98 17.03 -1.26
C PHE A 77 25.42 17.33 -1.67
N LYS A 78 26.37 17.05 -0.78
CA LYS A 78 27.80 17.10 -1.09
C LYS A 78 28.19 15.92 -1.98
N ASN A 79 29.26 16.09 -2.76
CA ASN A 79 29.88 14.97 -3.47
C ASN A 79 30.21 13.83 -2.48
N ASN A 80 29.81 12.60 -2.83
CA ASN A 80 30.02 11.34 -2.08
C ASN A 80 29.01 10.99 -0.96
N GLN A 81 27.96 11.78 -0.74
CA GLN A 81 26.87 11.36 0.16
C GLN A 81 25.95 10.34 -0.52
N LYS A 82 25.45 9.36 0.25
CA LYS A 82 24.46 8.37 -0.21
C LYS A 82 23.07 8.72 0.32
N LEU A 83 22.06 8.60 -0.55
CA LEU A 83 20.67 8.84 -0.21
C LEU A 83 19.91 7.51 -0.12
N SER A 84 19.02 7.41 0.86
CA SER A 84 18.04 6.32 0.98
C SER A 84 16.93 6.34 -0.10
N ARG A 85 17.05 7.19 -1.11
CA ARG A 85 16.02 7.49 -2.11
C ARG A 85 16.61 7.70 -3.49
N PHE A 86 15.80 7.41 -4.50
CA PHE A 86 16.15 7.66 -5.90
C PHE A 86 15.63 9.03 -6.36
N PRO A 87 16.40 9.74 -7.22
CA PRO A 87 15.85 10.83 -8.01
C PRO A 87 14.60 10.36 -8.77
N ASN A 88 13.59 11.23 -8.88
CA ASN A 88 12.35 10.94 -9.60
C ASN A 88 11.56 9.70 -9.11
N GLN A 89 11.75 9.22 -7.87
CA GLN A 89 10.97 8.10 -7.31
C GLN A 89 9.44 8.33 -7.33
N LEU A 90 9.01 9.59 -7.49
CA LEU A 90 7.60 9.96 -7.66
C LEU A 90 6.93 9.20 -8.80
N CYS A 91 7.67 8.75 -9.82
CA CYS A 91 7.12 7.95 -10.91
C CYS A 91 6.45 6.64 -10.45
N VAL A 92 6.86 6.10 -9.29
CA VAL A 92 6.29 4.89 -8.70
C VAL A 92 5.55 5.14 -7.38
N THR A 93 5.87 6.21 -6.66
CA THR A 93 5.23 6.51 -5.36
C THR A 93 3.99 7.41 -5.49
N ASN A 94 3.90 8.22 -6.54
CA ASN A 94 2.71 9.01 -6.83
C ASN A 94 1.70 8.15 -7.63
N PRO A 95 0.47 7.95 -7.13
CA PRO A 95 -0.52 7.08 -7.79
C PRO A 95 -0.83 7.46 -9.24
N LEU A 96 -0.85 8.76 -9.56
CA LEU A 96 -1.16 9.23 -10.91
C LEU A 96 0.00 8.96 -11.87
N TYR A 97 1.24 9.23 -11.45
CA TYR A 97 2.42 8.93 -12.27
C TYR A 97 2.61 7.43 -12.45
N LEU A 98 2.35 6.64 -11.40
CA LEU A 98 2.36 5.18 -11.49
C LEU A 98 1.31 4.70 -12.49
N LYS A 99 0.08 5.23 -12.43
CA LYS A 99 -0.97 4.93 -13.41
C LYS A 99 -0.51 5.25 -14.83
N LEU A 100 0.03 6.44 -15.08
CA LEU A 100 0.49 6.86 -16.41
C LEU A 100 1.60 5.93 -16.94
N MET A 101 2.57 5.60 -16.09
CA MET A 101 3.65 4.66 -16.41
C MET A 101 3.11 3.27 -16.77
N LEU A 102 2.26 2.70 -15.92
CA LEU A 102 1.70 1.36 -16.13
C LEU A 102 0.77 1.31 -17.35
N SER A 103 -0.08 2.33 -17.53
CA SER A 103 -0.94 2.44 -18.72
C SER A 103 -0.14 2.49 -20.01
N LYS A 104 1.00 3.19 -20.04
CA LYS A 104 1.86 3.27 -21.22
C LYS A 104 2.48 1.93 -21.59
N VAL A 105 2.79 1.09 -20.60
CA VAL A 105 3.56 -0.15 -20.77
C VAL A 105 2.66 -1.36 -20.95
N TYR A 106 1.59 -1.44 -20.15
CA TYR A 106 0.70 -2.59 -20.06
C TYR A 106 -0.72 -2.29 -20.56
N GLY A 107 -1.03 -1.05 -20.93
CA GLY A 107 -2.38 -0.60 -21.25
C GLY A 107 -3.23 -0.30 -20.00
N ASN A 108 -4.43 0.26 -20.23
CA ASN A 108 -5.35 0.73 -19.18
C ASN A 108 -6.04 -0.37 -18.37
N ASN A 109 -5.91 -1.63 -18.77
CA ASN A 109 -6.50 -2.76 -18.06
C ASN A 109 -5.48 -3.90 -17.99
N ASN A 110 -4.80 -4.00 -16.86
CA ASN A 110 -3.79 -5.01 -16.60
C ASN A 110 -3.98 -5.57 -15.18
N ASP A 111 -3.38 -6.73 -14.90
CA ASP A 111 -3.54 -7.39 -13.60
C ASP A 111 -2.86 -6.65 -12.44
N ILE A 112 -2.10 -5.58 -12.72
CA ILE A 112 -1.33 -4.81 -11.75
C ILE A 112 -2.14 -3.60 -11.24
N LEU A 113 -2.91 -2.95 -12.11
CA LEU A 113 -3.62 -1.71 -11.81
C LEU A 113 -5.14 -1.90 -11.91
N CYS A 114 -5.87 -1.21 -11.03
CA CYS A 114 -7.31 -1.11 -11.21
C CYS A 114 -7.67 -0.26 -12.43
N GLU A 115 -8.82 -0.53 -13.04
CA GLU A 115 -9.38 0.36 -14.07
C GLU A 115 -9.44 1.78 -13.50
N SER A 116 -8.68 2.70 -14.08
CA SER A 116 -8.41 4.00 -13.44
C SER A 116 -8.16 5.14 -14.42
N TYR A 117 -8.51 6.34 -13.99
CA TYR A 117 -8.52 7.57 -14.79
C TYR A 117 -8.04 8.75 -13.95
N ASP A 118 -7.26 9.62 -14.58
CA ASP A 118 -7.03 10.98 -14.10
C ASP A 118 -8.31 11.79 -14.23
N MET A 119 -8.85 12.28 -13.11
CA MET A 119 -10.03 13.12 -13.13
C MET A 119 -9.81 14.39 -13.96
N THR A 120 -8.60 14.94 -14.04
CA THR A 120 -8.36 16.21 -14.73
C THR A 120 -8.26 16.03 -16.24
N THR A 121 -7.65 14.93 -16.69
CA THR A 121 -7.30 14.74 -18.11
C THR A 121 -8.11 13.66 -18.82
N GLU A 122 -8.77 12.75 -18.10
CA GLU A 122 -9.39 11.54 -18.67
C GLU A 122 -10.88 11.40 -18.29
N MET A 123 -11.59 12.49 -17.99
CA MET A 123 -12.99 12.42 -17.60
C MET A 123 -13.92 11.91 -18.71
N THR A 124 -13.61 12.20 -19.97
CA THR A 124 -14.41 11.73 -21.11
C THR A 124 -14.32 10.21 -21.25
N GLU A 125 -13.10 9.68 -21.16
CA GLU A 125 -12.77 8.26 -21.18
C GLU A 125 -13.42 7.54 -20.00
N PHE A 126 -13.36 8.16 -18.81
CA PHE A 126 -14.03 7.67 -17.62
C PHE A 126 -15.55 7.59 -17.82
N VAL A 127 -16.21 8.63 -18.32
CA VAL A 127 -17.67 8.64 -18.55
C VAL A 127 -18.07 7.53 -19.51
N GLY A 128 -17.34 7.34 -20.61
CA GLY A 128 -17.58 6.24 -21.54
C GLY A 128 -17.49 4.88 -20.86
N SER A 129 -16.43 4.67 -20.08
CA SER A 129 -16.20 3.42 -19.35
C SER A 129 -17.24 3.17 -18.25
N TYR A 130 -17.66 4.22 -17.55
CA TYR A 130 -18.75 4.17 -16.59
C TYR A 130 -20.04 3.69 -17.25
N LEU A 131 -20.44 4.29 -18.37
CA LEU A 131 -21.69 3.95 -19.07
C LEU A 131 -21.64 2.53 -19.65
N ALA A 132 -20.51 2.12 -20.21
CA ALA A 132 -20.30 0.76 -20.70
C ALA A 132 -20.43 -0.29 -19.57
N ASN A 133 -19.80 -0.03 -18.43
CA ASN A 133 -19.90 -0.89 -17.24
C ASN A 133 -21.33 -0.96 -16.70
N ALA A 134 -22.05 0.18 -16.66
CA ALA A 134 -23.44 0.22 -16.23
C ALA A 134 -24.34 -0.64 -17.12
N LYS A 135 -24.20 -0.52 -18.45
CA LYS A 135 -24.94 -1.34 -19.42
C LYS A 135 -24.67 -2.83 -19.23
N LYS A 136 -23.41 -3.23 -19.08
CA LYS A 136 -23.01 -4.62 -18.84
C LYS A 136 -23.67 -5.19 -17.58
N ILE A 137 -23.65 -4.43 -16.48
CA ILE A 137 -24.27 -4.83 -15.21
C ILE A 137 -25.80 -4.99 -15.36
N GLU A 138 -26.46 -4.13 -16.14
CA GLU A 138 -27.90 -4.26 -16.42
C GLU A 138 -28.23 -5.50 -17.25
N GLU A 139 -27.42 -5.81 -18.27
CA GLU A 139 -27.58 -7.02 -19.09
C GLU A 139 -27.38 -8.30 -18.26
N GLU A 140 -26.35 -8.34 -17.41
CA GLU A 140 -26.10 -9.45 -16.49
C GLU A 140 -27.28 -9.65 -15.51
N LYS A 141 -27.86 -8.56 -14.99
CA LYS A 141 -29.05 -8.62 -14.13
C LYS A 141 -30.30 -9.16 -14.84
N LYS A 142 -30.49 -8.83 -16.12
CA LYS A 142 -31.62 -9.35 -16.91
C LYS A 142 -31.50 -10.86 -17.16
N ASN A 143 -30.26 -11.36 -17.29
CA ASN A 143 -29.98 -12.77 -17.54
C ASN A 143 -30.02 -13.64 -16.26
N GLN A 144 -29.92 -13.03 -15.08
CA GLN A 144 -30.06 -13.72 -13.79
C GLN A 144 -31.54 -13.74 -13.35
N LYS A 145 -32.10 -14.94 -13.10
CA LYS A 145 -33.45 -15.08 -12.47
C LYS A 145 -33.48 -14.30 -11.15
N GLU A 146 -34.65 -13.75 -10.78
CA GLU A 146 -34.98 -12.78 -9.70
C GLU A 146 -34.27 -12.85 -8.32
N LYS A 147 -33.39 -13.81 -8.06
CA LYS A 147 -32.81 -14.11 -6.75
C LYS A 147 -31.73 -13.14 -6.23
N SER A 148 -31.31 -12.11 -6.95
CA SER A 148 -30.38 -11.12 -6.37
C SER A 148 -30.61 -9.69 -6.86
N LYS A 149 -31.73 -9.09 -6.43
CA LYS A 149 -31.91 -7.62 -6.43
C LYS A 149 -31.01 -6.90 -5.39
N VAL A 150 -30.19 -7.64 -4.65
CA VAL A 150 -29.28 -7.09 -3.63
C VAL A 150 -28.15 -6.36 -4.34
N LYS A 151 -28.02 -5.05 -4.12
CA LYS A 151 -26.87 -4.27 -4.58
C LYS A 151 -25.63 -4.70 -3.81
N THR A 152 -24.78 -5.49 -4.45
CA THR A 152 -23.42 -5.83 -4.03
C THR A 152 -22.40 -5.07 -4.89
N ILE A 153 -21.11 -5.18 -4.55
CA ILE A 153 -20.02 -4.61 -5.37
C ILE A 153 -19.98 -5.19 -6.78
N GLU A 154 -20.27 -6.48 -6.92
CA GLU A 154 -20.20 -7.20 -8.21
C GLU A 154 -21.38 -6.82 -9.11
N THR A 155 -22.52 -6.52 -8.51
CA THR A 155 -23.76 -6.16 -9.22
C THR A 155 -23.97 -4.66 -9.38
N ASN A 156 -22.97 -3.83 -9.08
CA ASN A 156 -23.11 -2.37 -9.12
C ASN A 156 -21.83 -1.67 -9.57
N ASN A 157 -21.97 -0.44 -10.07
CA ASN A 157 -20.89 0.28 -10.73
C ASN A 157 -20.15 1.20 -9.74
N PHE A 158 -19.48 0.62 -8.76
CA PHE A 158 -18.78 1.37 -7.71
C PHE A 158 -17.41 1.87 -8.14
N TRP A 159 -17.15 3.13 -7.80
CA TRP A 159 -15.89 3.83 -8.03
C TRP A 159 -15.38 4.44 -6.73
N ILE A 160 -14.05 4.55 -6.63
CA ILE A 160 -13.37 5.27 -5.56
C ILE A 160 -12.59 6.45 -6.14
N LEU A 161 -12.76 7.62 -5.53
CA LEU A 161 -12.07 8.85 -5.86
C LEU A 161 -11.04 9.12 -4.76
N LYS A 162 -9.77 9.24 -5.14
CA LYS A 162 -8.68 9.52 -4.20
C LYS A 162 -8.04 10.85 -4.56
N PRO A 163 -8.22 11.91 -3.76
CA PRO A 163 -7.57 13.19 -4.01
C PRO A 163 -6.06 13.08 -3.82
N ILE A 164 -5.30 13.75 -4.68
CA ILE A 164 -3.84 13.68 -4.71
C ILE A 164 -3.30 14.99 -4.16
N PHE A 165 -2.76 14.97 -2.93
CA PHE A 165 -2.20 16.16 -2.30
C PHE A 165 -0.67 16.16 -2.32
N GLY A 166 -0.09 17.28 -2.74
CA GLY A 166 1.36 17.50 -2.82
C GLY A 166 2.08 16.58 -3.81
N ASN A 167 3.39 16.77 -3.94
CA ASN A 167 4.21 16.04 -4.93
C ASN A 167 4.23 14.53 -4.69
N ASN A 168 4.19 14.10 -3.42
CA ASN A 168 4.19 12.70 -3.00
C ASN A 168 2.85 11.97 -3.19
N GLY A 169 1.82 12.64 -3.75
CA GLY A 169 0.51 12.04 -3.99
C GLY A 169 -0.18 11.54 -2.71
N SER A 170 0.07 12.20 -1.60
CA SER A 170 -0.42 11.80 -0.28
C SER A 170 -1.94 11.95 -0.25
N SER A 171 -2.65 10.85 -0.03
CA SER A 171 -4.09 10.86 0.19
C SER A 171 -4.43 10.05 1.44
N ARG A 172 -5.33 10.56 2.29
CA ARG A 172 -5.78 9.83 3.47
C ARG A 172 -7.10 9.11 3.16
N PRO A 173 -7.30 7.86 3.62
CA PRO A 173 -8.58 7.17 3.44
C PRO A 173 -9.81 7.98 3.90
N SER A 174 -9.64 8.84 4.90
CA SER A 174 -10.70 9.75 5.36
C SER A 174 -11.20 10.70 4.27
N GLN A 175 -10.36 11.06 3.31
CA GLN A 175 -10.67 11.98 2.21
C GLN A 175 -11.17 11.27 0.95
N TRP A 176 -11.06 9.95 0.87
CA TRP A 176 -11.49 9.19 -0.32
C TRP A 176 -13.01 9.20 -0.45
N ILE A 177 -13.56 9.08 -1.64
CA ILE A 177 -15.01 9.03 -1.84
C ILE A 177 -15.33 7.71 -2.54
N ILE A 178 -16.22 6.90 -1.98
CA ILE A 178 -16.76 5.71 -2.68
C ILE A 178 -18.17 6.07 -3.14
N THR A 179 -18.47 5.86 -4.42
CA THR A 179 -19.77 6.23 -5.01
C THR A 179 -20.08 5.39 -6.25
N ASP A 180 -21.35 5.14 -6.47
CA ASP A 180 -21.94 4.55 -7.69
C ASP A 180 -22.76 5.59 -8.47
N SER A 181 -22.54 6.88 -8.23
CA SER A 181 -23.23 7.98 -8.92
C SER A 181 -22.28 8.77 -9.81
N LEU A 182 -22.49 8.66 -11.11
CA LEU A 182 -21.79 9.46 -12.12
C LEU A 182 -21.92 10.96 -11.87
N GLN A 183 -23.11 11.44 -11.48
CA GLN A 183 -23.33 12.87 -11.22
C GLN A 183 -22.48 13.38 -10.05
N LYS A 184 -22.32 12.57 -8.99
CA LYS A 184 -21.42 12.92 -7.87
C LYS A 184 -19.97 12.99 -8.33
N ILE A 185 -19.53 12.08 -9.21
CA ILE A 185 -18.16 12.05 -9.73
C ILE A 185 -17.89 13.28 -10.61
N ILE A 186 -18.79 13.59 -11.54
CA ILE A 186 -18.69 14.78 -12.40
C ILE A 186 -18.63 16.05 -11.55
N ARG A 187 -19.45 16.17 -10.49
CA ARG A 187 -19.37 17.33 -9.59
C ARG A 187 -18.04 17.43 -8.83
N GLN A 188 -17.33 16.32 -8.61
CA GLN A 188 -16.00 16.40 -8.01
C GLN A 188 -14.96 16.99 -8.96
N HIS A 189 -15.10 16.75 -10.27
CA HIS A 189 -14.23 17.36 -11.28
C HIS A 189 -14.26 18.90 -11.21
N ASP A 190 -15.44 19.48 -10.92
CA ASP A 190 -15.61 20.94 -10.78
C ASP A 190 -14.86 21.54 -9.58
N THR A 191 -14.44 20.72 -8.62
CA THR A 191 -13.70 21.19 -7.43
C THR A 191 -12.24 21.57 -7.72
N LYS A 192 -11.73 21.27 -8.93
CA LYS A 192 -10.32 21.46 -9.36
C LYS A 192 -9.28 20.75 -8.49
N LEU A 193 -9.72 19.83 -7.63
CA LEU A 193 -8.80 18.94 -6.92
C LEU A 193 -8.40 17.82 -7.87
N ASN A 194 -7.10 17.64 -8.09
CA ASN A 194 -6.61 16.48 -8.82
C ASN A 194 -6.96 15.20 -8.05
N MET A 195 -7.69 14.29 -8.69
CA MET A 195 -8.06 13.01 -8.10
C MET A 195 -7.79 11.89 -9.11
N ILE A 196 -7.42 10.72 -8.59
CA ILE A 196 -7.52 9.49 -9.37
C ILE A 196 -8.90 8.86 -9.13
N ILE A 197 -9.55 8.46 -10.21
CA ILE A 197 -10.79 7.70 -10.22
C ILE A 197 -10.40 6.25 -10.46
N GLU A 198 -10.77 5.33 -9.57
CA GLU A 198 -10.50 3.90 -9.73
C GLU A 198 -11.78 3.08 -9.56
N ARG A 199 -11.92 2.01 -10.34
CA ARG A 199 -13.01 1.06 -10.15
C ARG A 199 -12.84 0.35 -8.82
N PHE A 200 -13.84 0.44 -7.95
CA PHE A 200 -13.71 -0.04 -6.58
C PHE A 200 -13.53 -1.57 -6.54
N ASN A 201 -12.37 -2.03 -6.03
CA ASN A 201 -11.93 -3.43 -6.06
C ASN A 201 -12.06 -4.09 -7.45
N ASN A 202 -11.88 -3.33 -8.55
CA ASN A 202 -12.11 -3.81 -9.92
C ASN A 202 -13.51 -4.42 -10.16
N GLY A 203 -14.52 -3.98 -9.40
CA GLY A 203 -15.88 -4.52 -9.49
C GLY A 203 -16.00 -5.96 -8.98
N LYS A 204 -15.04 -6.44 -8.17
CA LYS A 204 -15.03 -7.80 -7.60
C LYS A 204 -15.10 -7.75 -6.08
N LYS A 205 -15.63 -8.81 -5.48
CA LYS A 205 -15.53 -9.01 -4.02
C LYS A 205 -14.04 -9.22 -3.65
N PRO A 206 -13.49 -8.46 -2.69
CA PRO A 206 -12.12 -8.67 -2.25
C PRO A 206 -11.98 -10.01 -1.54
N LEU A 207 -10.77 -10.56 -1.55
CA LEU A 207 -10.40 -11.69 -0.71
C LEU A 207 -10.49 -11.29 0.77
N LEU A 208 -11.14 -12.15 1.57
CA LEU A 208 -11.38 -11.91 3.00
C LEU A 208 -10.65 -12.95 3.84
N TYR A 209 -9.98 -12.49 4.90
CA TYR A 209 -9.46 -13.33 5.97
C TYR A 209 -10.61 -13.76 6.88
N ASN A 210 -10.65 -15.04 7.25
CA ASN A 210 -11.76 -15.65 8.02
C ASN A 210 -13.16 -15.37 7.44
N ASN A 211 -13.25 -15.23 6.12
CA ASN A 211 -14.49 -14.94 5.36
C ASN A 211 -15.18 -13.60 5.67
N ASN A 212 -14.68 -12.78 6.59
CA ASN A 212 -15.36 -11.55 7.01
C ASN A 212 -14.42 -10.37 7.29
N VAL A 213 -13.09 -10.48 7.13
CA VAL A 213 -12.18 -9.34 7.36
C VAL A 213 -11.40 -9.02 6.09
N LYS A 214 -11.55 -7.80 5.57
CA LYS A 214 -10.68 -7.32 4.48
C LYS A 214 -9.29 -7.07 5.03
N PHE A 215 -8.27 -7.36 4.23
CA PHE A 215 -6.87 -7.12 4.62
C PHE A 215 -6.08 -6.41 3.52
N GLN A 216 -4.92 -5.87 3.90
CA GLN A 216 -3.94 -5.26 3.01
C GLN A 216 -2.58 -5.88 3.26
N LEU A 217 -1.85 -6.17 2.19
CA LEU A 217 -0.49 -6.70 2.24
C LEU A 217 0.50 -5.56 2.03
N ARG A 218 1.53 -5.49 2.87
CA ARG A 218 2.67 -4.59 2.69
C ARG A 218 3.94 -5.37 2.51
N PHE A 219 4.41 -5.42 1.27
CA PHE A 219 5.72 -5.93 0.91
C PHE A 219 6.78 -4.85 1.03
N TYR A 220 8.02 -5.27 1.28
CA TYR A 220 9.19 -4.40 1.31
C TYR A 220 10.12 -4.80 0.18
N ALA A 221 10.54 -3.80 -0.60
CA ALA A 221 11.47 -3.96 -1.70
C ALA A 221 12.60 -2.95 -1.52
N LEU A 222 13.84 -3.41 -1.70
CA LEU A 222 15.04 -2.59 -1.73
C LEU A 222 15.50 -2.49 -3.18
N LEU A 223 15.37 -1.30 -3.75
CA LEU A 223 16.04 -0.97 -5.00
C LEU A 223 17.43 -0.46 -4.66
N ASN A 224 18.46 -1.06 -5.27
CA ASN A 224 19.85 -0.67 -5.10
C ASN A 224 20.43 -0.25 -6.44
N SER A 225 21.18 0.85 -6.44
CA SER A 225 21.93 1.32 -7.60
C SER A 225 23.41 1.10 -7.35
N THR A 226 24.06 0.37 -8.25
CA THR A 226 25.50 0.12 -8.23
C THR A 226 26.11 0.54 -9.56
N MET A 227 27.43 0.56 -9.66
CA MET A 227 28.13 0.82 -10.92
C MET A 227 27.72 -0.19 -12.01
N ASP A 228 27.34 -1.40 -11.60
CA ASP A 228 26.92 -2.49 -12.49
C ASP A 228 25.42 -2.43 -12.85
N GLY A 229 24.71 -1.40 -12.39
CA GLY A 229 23.31 -1.14 -12.70
C GLY A 229 22.36 -1.26 -11.51
N LEU A 230 21.06 -1.38 -11.83
CA LEU A 230 19.97 -1.46 -10.87
C LEU A 230 19.68 -2.90 -10.46
N SER A 231 19.60 -3.14 -9.15
CA SER A 231 19.22 -4.43 -8.56
C SER A 231 18.02 -4.24 -7.64
N LEU A 232 17.00 -5.11 -7.78
CA LEU A 232 15.81 -5.11 -6.93
C LEU A 232 15.82 -6.34 -6.04
N TYR A 233 15.76 -6.11 -4.73
CA TYR A 233 15.69 -7.16 -3.72
C TYR A 233 14.32 -7.13 -3.04
N MET A 234 13.66 -8.27 -2.97
CA MET A 234 12.41 -8.43 -2.24
C MET A 234 12.70 -9.00 -0.86
N TYR A 235 12.12 -8.41 0.19
CA TYR A 235 12.25 -8.98 1.53
C TYR A 235 11.36 -10.22 1.65
N ASP A 236 12.00 -11.39 1.69
CA ASP A 236 11.31 -12.68 1.53
C ASP A 236 10.57 -13.13 2.80
N GLN A 237 11.06 -12.72 3.97
CA GLN A 237 10.66 -13.35 5.23
C GLN A 237 9.50 -12.66 5.96
N ASN A 238 9.18 -11.38 5.69
CA ASN A 238 8.04 -10.73 6.37
C ASN A 238 7.42 -9.63 5.51
N TYR A 239 6.24 -9.90 4.95
CA TYR A 239 5.29 -8.84 4.60
C TYR A 239 4.28 -8.67 5.73
N ILE A 240 3.74 -7.47 5.89
CA ILE A 240 2.76 -7.21 6.96
C ILE A 240 1.36 -7.39 6.41
N VAL A 241 0.53 -8.13 7.15
CA VAL A 241 -0.91 -8.28 6.88
C VAL A 241 -1.67 -7.37 7.82
N TYR A 242 -2.18 -6.27 7.28
CA TYR A 242 -3.06 -5.36 8.02
C TYR A 242 -4.51 -5.77 7.86
N LEU A 243 -5.25 -5.75 8.96
CA LEU A 243 -6.67 -6.04 8.96
C LEU A 243 -7.49 -4.75 8.96
N ALA A 244 -8.62 -4.76 8.25
CA ALA A 244 -9.64 -3.73 8.40
C ALA A 244 -10.19 -3.76 9.84
N LYS A 245 -10.64 -2.61 10.32
CA LYS A 245 -11.14 -2.49 11.70
C LYS A 245 -12.50 -3.16 11.87
N GLU A 246 -13.31 -3.13 10.82
CA GLU A 246 -14.67 -3.64 10.83
C GLU A 246 -14.84 -4.82 9.88
N PHE A 247 -15.79 -5.69 10.22
CA PHE A 247 -16.13 -6.85 9.40
C PHE A 247 -16.81 -6.45 8.11
N TRP A 248 -16.43 -7.14 7.05
CA TRP A 248 -17.11 -7.14 5.77
C TRP A 248 -18.55 -7.58 5.92
N SER A 249 -19.44 -6.88 5.23
CA SER A 249 -20.82 -7.29 5.01
C SER A 249 -21.17 -7.00 3.56
N ASP A 250 -21.93 -7.90 2.94
CA ASP A 250 -22.37 -7.75 1.55
C ASP A 250 -23.50 -6.70 1.40
N LYS A 251 -23.86 -6.01 2.50
CA LYS A 251 -24.80 -4.90 2.49
C LYS A 251 -24.21 -3.68 1.79
N LEU A 252 -25.04 -2.98 1.03
CA LEU A 252 -24.67 -1.75 0.33
C LEU A 252 -24.11 -0.66 1.27
N SER A 253 -24.69 -0.52 2.46
CA SER A 253 -24.23 0.43 3.48
C SER A 253 -22.78 0.22 3.88
N SER A 254 -22.31 -1.03 3.82
CA SER A 254 -20.93 -1.38 4.14
C SER A 254 -19.95 -0.89 3.07
N VAL A 255 -20.38 -0.81 1.80
CA VAL A 255 -19.56 -0.30 0.68
C VAL A 255 -19.12 1.15 0.89
N TYR A 256 -19.98 1.96 1.50
CA TYR A 256 -19.68 3.37 1.80
C TYR A 256 -18.90 3.53 3.12
N ASN A 257 -18.84 2.50 3.96
CA ASN A 257 -18.14 2.55 5.24
C ASN A 257 -16.63 2.26 5.04
N LYS A 258 -15.85 3.33 5.13
CA LYS A 258 -14.39 3.30 4.96
C LYS A 258 -13.67 2.40 5.96
N GLU A 259 -14.18 2.23 7.19
CA GLU A 259 -13.54 1.40 8.22
C GLU A 259 -13.53 -0.10 7.88
N ILE A 260 -14.47 -0.53 7.03
CA ILE A 260 -14.57 -1.90 6.50
C ILE A 260 -13.56 -2.12 5.35
N HIS A 261 -13.13 -1.04 4.71
CA HIS A 261 -12.40 -1.12 3.44
C HIS A 261 -10.95 -0.70 3.51
N PHE A 262 -10.62 0.17 4.46
CA PHE A 262 -9.31 0.78 4.55
C PHE A 262 -8.77 0.65 5.96
N VAL A 263 -7.53 0.22 6.01
CA VAL A 263 -6.74 0.22 7.22
C VAL A 263 -6.36 1.68 7.50
N LYS A 264 -6.90 2.27 8.57
CA LYS A 264 -6.51 3.60 9.00
C LYS A 264 -5.12 3.56 9.64
N TYR A 265 -4.14 3.98 8.87
CA TYR A 265 -2.78 4.22 9.36
C TYR A 265 -2.73 5.56 10.09
N LYS A 266 -2.52 5.56 11.41
CA LYS A 266 -1.99 6.75 12.09
C LYS A 266 -0.48 6.66 12.34
N LYS A 267 0.08 5.44 12.50
CA LYS A 267 1.47 5.20 12.93
C LYS A 267 2.40 4.53 11.88
N LEU A 268 1.94 4.32 10.65
CA LEU A 268 2.73 3.62 9.61
C LEU A 268 3.25 4.50 8.50
N ARG A 269 3.09 5.83 8.66
CA ARG A 269 4.13 6.73 8.18
C ARG A 269 5.24 6.69 9.21
N GLU A 270 6.46 6.67 8.74
CA GLU A 270 7.63 6.84 9.57
C GLU A 270 7.40 8.12 10.39
N THR A 271 7.24 7.98 11.70
CA THR A 271 7.04 9.13 12.57
C THR A 271 8.35 9.89 12.58
N THR A 272 8.31 11.14 12.15
CA THR A 272 9.40 12.06 12.39
C THR A 272 9.40 12.43 13.87
N LYS A 273 10.54 12.88 14.39
CA LYS A 273 10.61 13.41 15.77
C LYS A 273 9.58 14.53 16.02
N ALA A 274 9.17 15.25 14.98
CA ALA A 274 8.12 16.28 15.06
C ALA A 274 6.70 15.71 15.21
N ASP A 275 6.41 14.53 14.67
CA ASP A 275 5.09 13.92 14.72
C ASP A 275 4.75 13.29 16.09
N GLU A 276 5.76 12.83 16.83
CA GLU A 276 5.58 12.21 18.15
C GLU A 276 5.03 13.14 19.23
N ALA A 277 5.18 14.47 19.06
CA ALA A 277 4.57 15.44 19.97
C ALA A 277 3.02 15.36 20.00
N ASN A 278 2.39 14.76 18.98
CA ASN A 278 0.93 14.60 18.88
C ASN A 278 0.44 13.23 19.40
N LYS A 279 0.20 13.14 20.72
CA LYS A 279 -0.05 11.92 21.52
C LYS A 279 -1.26 11.01 21.20
N ASN A 280 -2.04 11.25 20.15
CA ASN A 280 -3.22 10.41 19.88
C ASN A 280 -2.86 9.21 18.99
N ILE A 281 -2.41 8.08 19.54
CA ILE A 281 -1.97 6.92 18.76
C ILE A 281 -3.09 5.86 18.69
N ASN A 282 -3.47 5.45 17.47
CA ASN A 282 -4.33 4.28 17.27
C ASN A 282 -3.47 3.09 16.80
N HIS A 283 -3.54 1.97 17.52
CA HIS A 283 -2.95 0.70 17.09
C HIS A 283 -3.72 0.13 15.90
N VAL A 284 -3.00 -0.35 14.88
CA VAL A 284 -3.58 -0.99 13.70
C VAL A 284 -3.63 -2.50 13.97
N PRO A 285 -4.75 -3.20 13.78
CA PRO A 285 -4.77 -4.64 13.87
C PRO A 285 -3.98 -5.24 12.71
N TYR A 286 -3.01 -6.10 13.03
CA TYR A 286 -2.21 -6.85 12.06
C TYR A 286 -2.06 -8.30 12.51
N ILE A 287 -1.71 -9.18 11.59
CA ILE A 287 -1.39 -10.58 11.89
C ILE A 287 -0.05 -10.97 11.25
N HIS A 288 0.58 -12.00 11.81
CA HIS A 288 1.72 -12.65 11.19
C HIS A 288 1.30 -13.21 9.82
N HIS A 289 2.13 -13.00 8.79
CA HIS A 289 1.80 -13.39 7.42
C HIS A 289 1.47 -14.89 7.28
N THR A 290 2.24 -15.77 7.91
CA THR A 290 1.97 -17.24 7.97
C THR A 290 0.55 -17.62 8.41
N LYS A 291 -0.13 -16.81 9.24
CA LYS A 291 -1.54 -17.06 9.60
C LYS A 291 -2.45 -16.88 8.39
N LEU A 292 -2.23 -15.84 7.59
CA LEU A 292 -2.94 -15.62 6.33
C LEU A 292 -2.59 -16.70 5.31
N GLU A 293 -1.31 -17.04 5.15
CA GLU A 293 -0.84 -18.04 4.19
C GLU A 293 -1.54 -19.38 4.41
N LYS A 294 -1.48 -19.91 5.65
CA LYS A 294 -2.15 -21.15 6.03
C LYS A 294 -3.65 -21.11 5.75
N TYR A 295 -4.31 -19.99 6.09
CA TYR A 295 -5.73 -19.82 5.81
C TYR A 295 -6.03 -19.88 4.31
N ILE A 296 -5.25 -19.18 3.48
CA ILE A 296 -5.44 -19.17 2.02
C ILE A 296 -5.19 -20.54 1.41
N GLU A 297 -4.10 -21.21 1.79
CA GLU A 297 -3.75 -22.53 1.27
C GLU A 297 -4.81 -23.58 1.62
N GLN A 298 -5.34 -23.53 2.84
CA GLN A 298 -6.41 -24.42 3.30
C GLN A 298 -7.74 -24.13 2.59
N GLN A 299 -8.13 -22.86 2.51
CA GLN A 299 -9.44 -22.45 2.00
C GLN A 299 -9.55 -22.60 0.48
N TYR A 300 -8.48 -22.34 -0.26
CA TYR A 300 -8.48 -22.30 -1.72
C TYR A 300 -7.69 -23.45 -2.37
N HIS A 301 -7.17 -24.39 -1.58
CA HIS A 301 -6.41 -25.54 -2.06
C HIS A 301 -5.28 -25.17 -3.03
N CYS A 302 -4.55 -24.09 -2.70
CA CYS A 302 -3.44 -23.57 -3.49
C CYS A 302 -2.17 -23.48 -2.63
N LYS A 303 -1.03 -23.19 -3.27
CA LYS A 303 0.22 -22.88 -2.55
C LYS A 303 0.42 -21.37 -2.51
N TRP A 304 0.76 -20.84 -1.33
CA TRP A 304 1.03 -19.42 -1.18
C TRP A 304 2.27 -18.99 -1.96
N SER A 305 3.27 -19.88 -2.09
CA SER A 305 4.48 -19.64 -2.89
C SER A 305 4.14 -19.18 -4.31
N ASP A 306 3.17 -19.81 -4.95
CA ASP A 306 2.82 -19.54 -6.34
C ASP A 306 2.13 -18.16 -6.47
N ILE A 307 1.41 -17.73 -5.43
CA ILE A 307 0.81 -16.40 -5.33
C ILE A 307 1.91 -15.35 -5.10
N LYS A 308 2.81 -15.63 -4.16
CA LYS A 308 3.93 -14.74 -3.81
C LYS A 308 4.83 -14.49 -5.02
N ASP A 309 5.16 -15.53 -5.79
CA ASP A 309 5.99 -15.42 -6.99
C ASP A 309 5.34 -14.55 -8.07
N LYS A 310 4.02 -14.66 -8.25
CA LYS A 310 3.28 -13.77 -9.15
C LYS A 310 3.33 -12.31 -8.70
N ILE A 311 3.17 -12.06 -7.40
CA ILE A 311 3.29 -10.71 -6.83
C ILE A 311 4.70 -10.16 -7.06
N TYR A 312 5.73 -10.95 -6.75
CA TYR A 312 7.14 -10.54 -6.93
C TYR A 312 7.47 -10.27 -8.39
N LYS A 313 6.98 -11.10 -9.32
CA LYS A 313 7.12 -10.89 -10.76
C LYS A 313 6.49 -9.57 -11.19
N ASN A 314 5.29 -9.25 -10.68
CA ASN A 314 4.61 -7.99 -11.00
C ASN A 314 5.39 -6.79 -10.45
N ILE A 315 5.87 -6.84 -9.20
CA ILE A 315 6.69 -5.77 -8.62
C ILE A 315 7.98 -5.58 -9.42
N LYS A 316 8.67 -6.66 -9.77
CA LYS A 316 9.88 -6.61 -10.62
C LYS A 316 9.58 -6.03 -12.00
N GLY A 317 8.42 -6.34 -12.57
CA GLY A 317 7.93 -5.80 -13.83
C GLY A 317 7.81 -4.27 -13.84
N ILE A 318 7.57 -3.62 -12.69
CA ILE A 318 7.52 -2.15 -12.57
C ILE A 318 8.90 -1.53 -12.81
N TYR A 319 9.98 -2.18 -12.35
CA TYR A 319 11.35 -1.66 -12.44
C TYR A 319 12.13 -2.21 -13.64
N SER A 320 11.54 -3.13 -14.41
CA SER A 320 12.17 -3.73 -15.60
C SER A 320 11.65 -3.14 -16.91
N ILE A 321 10.85 -2.06 -16.84
CA ILE A 321 10.31 -1.36 -18.00
C ILE A 321 11.47 -0.68 -18.73
N LYS A 322 11.72 -1.11 -19.98
CA LYS A 322 12.73 -0.53 -20.87
C LYS A 322 12.21 0.69 -21.61
#